data_AF-A0A7U7IB65-F1
#
_entry.id   AF-A0A7U7IB65-F1
#
_cell.length_a   1.000
_cell.length_b   1.000
_cell.length_c   1.000
_cell.angle_alpha   90.00
_cell.angle_beta   90.00
_cell.angle_gamma   90.00
#
_symmetry.space_group_name_H-M   'P 1'
#
loop_
_entity.id
_entity.type
_entity.pdbx_description
1 polymer ?
#
loop_
_entity_poly.entity_id
_entity_poly.type
_entity_poly.pdbx_seq_one_letter_code
_entity_poly.pdbx_strand_id
1 'polypeptide(L)'
;MAATVHSDPYAILLRKIGYSVGLEFTADRIGNLTSRYLQDRDITTASWHELVTGSKSEGYWGRDQSAEKHIADFFYSLRLIQRTTGDVLALENLDALAIASELLSDEQEKRTAQDFLFLWAILTNDGEIFVNLLLAGFEEQAIKDTLTTMMLNKRMVATEALKGKATEQRINRIITIERQEKNVGSKGSGQSIASLRRTVQLHAELTGRLNSDKNYDIDISEDYLRKVPPRRRDWAVSLGLWEGEIGLTQKGHNFLNSLRQSGYIDGQNRFTYWPMDYELVRSGLRPNIFGEAKGLWNCLVDFSAAFGNAQATSKPEDDQDAMVELIKDMMKVFRSLHVRKIMLRRELPITIAYPVAIALSYAQNHAILDLPAAILAEQKGEQRRVALRQSRRTGGALSIKR
;
A
#
# COMPACT_ATOMS: atom_id res chain seq x y z
N MET A 1 -12.22 28.18 15.53
CA MET A 1 -11.61 27.85 14.22
C MET A 1 -10.75 26.61 14.40
N ALA A 2 -11.24 25.44 14.00
CA ALA A 2 -10.42 24.23 13.98
C ALA A 2 -9.58 24.26 12.71
N ALA A 3 -8.28 24.54 12.83
CA ALA A 3 -7.35 24.40 11.72
C ALA A 3 -7.21 22.90 11.40
N THR A 4 -7.91 22.43 10.37
CA THR A 4 -7.60 21.14 9.74
C THR A 4 -6.18 21.23 9.20
N VAL A 5 -5.22 20.68 9.93
CA VAL A 5 -3.84 20.50 9.46
C VAL A 5 -3.91 19.55 8.27
N HIS A 6 -3.84 20.10 7.06
CA HIS A 6 -3.72 19.31 5.84
C HIS A 6 -2.37 18.58 5.88
N SER A 7 -2.39 17.26 5.70
CA SER A 7 -1.19 16.46 5.45
C SER A 7 -0.44 17.06 4.26
N ASP A 8 0.89 17.12 4.31
CA ASP A 8 1.69 17.69 3.23
C ASP A 8 1.29 17.07 1.87
N PRO A 9 0.78 17.86 0.91
CA PRO A 9 0.24 17.34 -0.35
C PRO A 9 1.28 16.57 -1.17
N TYR A 10 2.57 16.83 -0.93
CA TYR A 10 3.68 16.20 -1.63
C TYR A 10 4.13 14.87 -0.99
N ALA A 11 3.61 14.49 0.19
CA ALA A 11 3.95 13.22 0.84
C ALA A 11 3.65 11.98 -0.02
N ILE A 12 2.77 12.12 -1.02
CA ILE A 12 2.48 11.07 -2.01
C ILE A 12 3.64 10.81 -2.98
N LEU A 13 4.61 11.72 -3.09
CA LEU A 13 5.71 11.67 -4.05
C LEU A 13 6.81 10.67 -3.68
N LEU A 14 6.77 10.03 -2.51
CA LEU A 14 7.69 8.94 -2.17
C LEU A 14 6.96 7.84 -1.40
N ARG A 15 6.88 6.65 -1.99
CA ARG A 15 6.28 5.46 -1.35
C ARG A 15 7.33 4.79 -0.48
N LYS A 16 7.37 5.22 0.79
CA LYS A 16 8.21 4.66 1.83
C LYS A 16 7.41 4.40 3.11
N ILE A 17 7.66 3.25 3.70
CA ILE A 17 7.37 2.95 5.09
C ILE A 17 8.70 3.06 5.84
N GLY A 18 8.70 3.76 6.97
CA GLY A 18 9.89 3.82 7.82
C GLY A 18 10.30 2.45 8.37
N TYR A 19 11.32 2.42 9.21
CA TYR A 19 11.56 1.26 10.06
C TYR A 19 10.51 1.26 11.20
N SER A 20 9.83 0.12 11.39
CA SER A 20 8.99 -0.16 12.56
C SER A 20 9.45 -1.45 13.22
N VAL A 21 9.15 -1.61 14.50
CA VAL A 21 9.34 -2.88 15.22
C VAL A 21 8.21 -3.82 14.81
N GLY A 22 8.53 -5.09 14.53
CA GLY A 22 7.52 -6.10 14.21
C GLY A 22 7.30 -6.38 12.72
N LEU A 23 8.33 -6.20 11.89
CA LEU A 23 8.26 -6.52 10.46
C LEU A 23 8.58 -7.99 10.14
N GLU A 24 9.10 -8.74 11.11
CA GLU A 24 9.25 -10.19 10.98
C GLU A 24 7.90 -10.89 10.84
N PHE A 25 7.84 -11.94 10.02
CA PHE A 25 6.64 -12.75 9.78
C PHE A 25 5.42 -11.92 9.35
N THR A 26 5.65 -10.83 8.58
CA THR A 26 4.56 -9.90 8.19
C THR A 26 3.44 -10.62 7.44
N ALA A 27 3.77 -11.49 6.48
CA ALA A 27 2.77 -12.23 5.72
C ALA A 27 1.88 -13.12 6.61
N ASP A 28 2.48 -13.89 7.53
CA ASP A 28 1.75 -14.74 8.47
C ASP A 28 0.84 -13.92 9.39
N ARG A 29 1.36 -12.80 9.92
CA ARG A 29 0.59 -11.90 10.79
C ARG A 29 -0.59 -11.26 10.05
N ILE A 30 -0.43 -10.92 8.77
CA ILE A 30 -1.53 -10.46 7.92
C ILE A 30 -2.58 -11.56 7.76
N GLY A 31 -2.15 -12.81 7.54
CA GLY A 31 -3.04 -13.97 7.52
C GLY A 31 -3.84 -14.10 8.82
N ASN A 32 -3.17 -14.12 9.99
CA ASN A 32 -3.85 -14.23 11.29
C ASN A 32 -4.81 -13.07 11.55
N LEU A 33 -4.44 -11.85 11.18
CA LEU A 33 -5.31 -10.68 11.31
C LEU A 33 -6.56 -10.81 10.45
N THR A 34 -6.40 -11.26 9.20
CA THR A 34 -7.52 -11.50 8.27
C THR A 34 -8.45 -12.57 8.83
N SER A 35 -7.93 -13.71 9.27
CA SER A 35 -8.72 -14.77 9.88
C SER A 35 -9.49 -14.28 11.10
N ARG A 36 -8.84 -13.51 11.99
CA ARG A 36 -9.52 -12.96 13.17
C ARG A 36 -10.64 -11.98 12.80
N TYR A 37 -10.39 -11.12 11.82
CA TYR A 37 -11.39 -10.16 11.35
C TYR A 37 -12.61 -10.83 10.70
N LEU A 38 -12.40 -11.93 9.98
CA LEU A 38 -13.48 -12.73 9.42
C LEU A 38 -14.28 -13.46 10.50
N GLN A 39 -13.59 -14.06 11.47
CA GLN A 39 -14.21 -14.79 12.58
C GLN A 39 -15.09 -13.88 13.44
N ASP A 40 -14.54 -12.76 13.90
CA ASP A 40 -15.23 -11.85 14.81
C ASP A 40 -16.19 -10.89 14.07
N ARG A 41 -16.08 -10.82 12.74
CA ARG A 41 -16.71 -9.81 11.87
C ARG A 41 -16.41 -8.37 12.32
N ASP A 42 -15.34 -8.16 13.08
CA ASP A 42 -14.87 -6.89 13.64
C ASP A 42 -13.43 -7.06 14.17
N ILE A 43 -12.73 -5.97 14.48
CA ILE A 43 -11.50 -6.01 15.28
C ILE A 43 -11.67 -5.03 16.44
N THR A 44 -11.74 -5.57 17.65
CA THR A 44 -11.81 -4.77 18.86
C THR A 44 -10.41 -4.50 19.41
N THR A 45 -10.29 -3.54 20.34
CA THR A 45 -9.04 -3.32 21.07
C THR A 45 -8.61 -4.58 21.84
N ALA A 46 -9.56 -5.35 22.36
CA ALA A 46 -9.29 -6.59 23.08
C ALA A 46 -8.80 -7.71 22.15
N SER A 47 -9.45 -7.91 21.00
CA SER A 47 -9.01 -8.91 20.02
C SER A 47 -7.66 -8.55 19.41
N TRP A 48 -7.37 -7.26 19.21
CA TRP A 48 -6.04 -6.80 18.81
C TRP A 48 -4.99 -7.06 19.90
N HIS A 49 -5.31 -6.77 21.16
CA HIS A 49 -4.42 -7.08 22.29
C HIS A 49 -4.10 -8.57 22.33
N GLU A 50 -5.13 -9.41 22.32
CA GLU A 50 -5.01 -10.88 22.33
C GLU A 50 -4.18 -11.40 21.16
N LEU A 51 -4.41 -10.88 19.94
CA LEU A 51 -3.64 -11.28 18.76
C LEU A 51 -2.14 -11.00 18.92
N VAL A 52 -1.79 -9.88 19.56
CA VAL A 52 -0.40 -9.47 19.77
C VAL A 52 0.24 -10.21 20.94
N THR A 53 -0.43 -10.26 22.09
CA THR A 53 0.16 -10.69 23.37
C THR A 53 -0.16 -12.12 23.76
N GLY A 54 -1.16 -12.74 23.15
CA GLY A 54 -1.58 -14.11 23.41
C GLY A 54 -0.49 -15.13 23.13
N SER A 55 -0.68 -16.36 23.62
CA SER A 55 0.32 -17.42 23.48
C SER A 55 0.54 -17.83 22.02
N LYS A 56 1.80 -17.99 21.62
CA LYS A 56 2.14 -18.57 20.30
C LYS A 56 1.58 -19.97 20.10
N SER A 57 1.47 -20.76 21.17
CA SER A 57 0.89 -22.10 21.11
C SER A 57 -0.59 -22.11 20.72
N GLU A 58 -1.27 -20.96 20.86
CA GLU A 58 -2.69 -20.76 20.55
C GLU A 58 -2.89 -20.03 19.21
N GLY A 59 -1.81 -19.82 18.44
CA GLY A 59 -1.88 -19.14 17.14
C GLY A 59 -1.75 -17.61 17.20
N TYR A 60 -1.40 -17.05 18.37
CA TYR A 60 -1.13 -15.62 18.55
C TYR A 60 0.35 -15.26 18.36
N TRP A 61 0.71 -13.98 18.43
CA TRP A 61 2.08 -13.56 18.10
C TRP A 61 3.06 -13.63 19.27
N GLY A 62 2.57 -13.77 20.51
CA GLY A 62 3.40 -13.86 21.74
C GLY A 62 4.41 -12.73 21.87
N ARG A 63 3.96 -11.49 21.66
CA ARG A 63 4.78 -10.27 21.80
C ARG A 63 4.41 -9.54 23.08
N ASP A 64 5.35 -8.77 23.60
CA ASP A 64 5.08 -7.91 24.75
C ASP A 64 4.05 -6.84 24.39
N GLN A 65 3.30 -6.37 25.40
CA GLN A 65 2.30 -5.31 25.25
C GLN A 65 2.87 -4.02 24.61
N SER A 66 4.15 -3.74 24.84
CA SER A 66 4.85 -2.60 24.23
C SER A 66 4.92 -2.68 22.70
N ALA A 67 4.89 -3.89 22.13
CA ALA A 67 4.96 -4.11 20.68
C ALA A 67 3.65 -3.76 19.96
N GLU A 68 2.50 -3.79 20.64
CA GLU A 68 1.19 -3.56 20.00
C GLU A 68 1.13 -2.25 19.22
N LYS A 69 1.69 -1.20 19.80
CA LYS A 69 1.65 0.14 19.22
C LYS A 69 2.49 0.19 17.94
N HIS A 70 3.67 -0.40 17.97
CA HIS A 70 4.59 -0.43 16.84
C HIS A 70 4.07 -1.29 15.69
N ILE A 71 3.47 -2.44 16.00
CA ILE A 71 2.86 -3.31 14.98
C ILE A 71 1.63 -2.62 14.38
N ALA A 72 0.77 -2.00 15.20
CA ALA A 72 -0.39 -1.27 14.69
C ALA A 72 0.00 -0.08 13.80
N ASP A 73 1.02 0.67 14.19
CA ASP A 73 1.59 1.77 13.41
C ASP A 73 2.15 1.28 12.05
N PHE A 74 2.79 0.11 12.02
CA PHE A 74 3.23 -0.52 10.79
C PHE A 74 2.05 -0.99 9.92
N PHE A 75 1.07 -1.67 10.52
CA PHE A 75 -0.10 -2.15 9.81
C PHE A 75 -0.96 -1.00 9.27
N TYR A 76 -0.96 0.14 9.96
CA TYR A 76 -1.52 1.38 9.44
C TYR A 76 -0.78 1.88 8.19
N SER A 77 0.54 1.77 8.18
CA SER A 77 1.36 2.14 7.02
C SER A 77 1.09 1.24 5.81
N LEU A 78 0.76 -0.03 6.03
CA LEU A 78 0.26 -0.96 5.00
C LEU A 78 -1.24 -0.85 4.71
N ARG A 79 -1.95 0.10 5.31
CA ARG A 79 -3.40 0.29 5.16
C ARG A 79 -4.25 -0.93 5.54
N LEU A 80 -3.86 -1.63 6.59
CA LEU A 80 -4.60 -2.78 7.12
C LEU A 80 -5.53 -2.36 8.27
N ILE A 81 -4.99 -1.68 9.28
CA ILE A 81 -5.77 -1.21 10.43
C ILE A 81 -5.35 0.19 10.87
N GLN A 82 -6.25 0.91 11.53
CA GLN A 82 -5.94 2.14 12.24
C GLN A 82 -6.42 2.06 13.68
N ARG A 83 -5.49 2.19 14.63
CA ARG A 83 -5.85 2.39 16.05
C ARG A 83 -6.30 3.82 16.29
N THR A 84 -7.41 3.95 16.99
CA THR A 84 -7.93 5.21 17.52
C THR A 84 -8.17 5.05 19.02
N THR A 85 -8.45 6.15 19.72
CA THR A 85 -8.76 6.09 21.15
C THR A 85 -10.02 5.25 21.37
N GLY A 86 -9.83 4.02 21.87
CA GLY A 86 -10.91 3.08 22.19
C GLY A 86 -11.34 2.15 21.04
N ASP A 87 -10.73 2.21 19.86
CA ASP A 87 -11.19 1.40 18.73
C ASP A 87 -10.09 1.05 17.71
N VAL A 88 -10.30 -0.02 16.94
CA VAL A 88 -9.45 -0.46 15.84
C VAL A 88 -10.28 -0.47 14.56
N LEU A 89 -9.89 0.33 13.57
CA LEU A 89 -10.59 0.42 12.29
C LEU A 89 -9.93 -0.50 11.28
N ALA A 90 -10.71 -1.34 10.61
CA ALA A 90 -10.26 -1.99 9.37
C ALA A 90 -10.10 -0.94 8.26
N LEU A 91 -9.05 -1.08 7.46
CA LEU A 91 -8.73 -0.24 6.32
C LEU A 91 -8.81 -1.04 5.01
N GLU A 92 -8.59 -0.34 3.90
CA GLU A 92 -8.83 -0.84 2.54
C GLU A 92 -8.18 -2.21 2.23
N ASN A 93 -6.92 -2.43 2.65
CA ASN A 93 -6.21 -3.66 2.31
C ASN A 93 -6.68 -4.84 3.17
N LEU A 94 -7.10 -4.60 4.42
CA LEU A 94 -7.66 -5.67 5.26
C LEU A 94 -9.07 -6.07 4.78
N ASP A 95 -9.91 -5.10 4.40
CA ASP A 95 -11.21 -5.40 3.81
C ASP A 95 -11.04 -6.17 2.48
N ALA A 96 -10.04 -5.82 1.65
CA ALA A 96 -9.75 -6.57 0.42
C ALA A 96 -9.32 -8.01 0.70
N LEU A 97 -8.40 -8.23 1.65
CA LEU A 97 -7.96 -9.55 2.08
C LEU A 97 -9.11 -10.40 2.60
N ALA A 98 -9.96 -9.82 3.44
CA ALA A 98 -11.12 -10.48 4.01
C ALA A 98 -12.14 -10.88 2.95
N ILE A 99 -12.48 -9.98 2.02
CA ILE A 99 -13.42 -10.29 0.94
C ILE A 99 -12.88 -11.40 0.04
N ALA A 100 -11.61 -11.32 -0.38
CA ALA A 100 -11.01 -12.36 -1.22
C ALA A 100 -11.00 -13.71 -0.49
N SER A 101 -10.66 -13.73 0.79
CA SER A 101 -10.60 -14.96 1.60
C SER A 101 -11.97 -15.59 1.83
N GLU A 102 -13.04 -14.80 1.96
CA GLU A 102 -14.41 -15.32 2.14
C GLU A 102 -14.99 -15.87 0.81
N LEU A 103 -14.61 -15.28 -0.33
CA LEU A 103 -15.12 -15.69 -1.65
C LEU A 103 -14.37 -16.87 -2.26
N LEU A 104 -13.16 -17.18 -1.77
CA LEU A 104 -12.39 -18.35 -2.18
C LEU A 104 -12.68 -19.52 -1.24
N SER A 105 -12.85 -20.72 -1.82
CA SER A 105 -13.12 -21.92 -1.03
C SER A 105 -11.85 -22.70 -0.70
N ASP A 106 -10.87 -22.70 -1.59
CA ASP A 106 -9.63 -23.46 -1.44
C ASP A 106 -8.57 -22.66 -0.65
N GLU A 107 -7.85 -23.33 0.25
CA GLU A 107 -6.83 -22.68 1.11
C GLU A 107 -5.58 -22.25 0.32
N GLN A 108 -5.24 -22.96 -0.76
CA GLN A 108 -4.13 -22.57 -1.62
C GLN A 108 -4.51 -21.33 -2.44
N GLU A 109 -5.72 -21.27 -2.99
CA GLU A 109 -6.25 -20.08 -3.64
C GLU A 109 -6.26 -18.87 -2.69
N LYS A 110 -6.72 -19.04 -1.44
CA LYS A 110 -6.70 -17.97 -0.43
C LYS A 110 -5.29 -17.46 -0.18
N ARG A 111 -4.30 -18.35 -0.05
CA ARG A 111 -2.89 -17.96 0.10
C ARG A 111 -2.38 -17.20 -1.12
N THR A 112 -2.69 -17.67 -2.33
CA THR A 112 -2.28 -16.99 -3.56
C THR A 112 -2.91 -15.59 -3.69
N ALA A 113 -4.19 -15.42 -3.34
CA ALA A 113 -4.83 -14.11 -3.27
C ALA A 113 -4.20 -13.21 -2.20
N GLN A 114 -3.90 -13.76 -1.02
CA GLN A 114 -3.22 -13.05 0.06
C GLN A 114 -1.84 -12.54 -0.38
N ASP A 115 -1.04 -13.37 -1.05
CA ASP A 115 0.30 -12.98 -1.52
C ASP A 115 0.23 -11.81 -2.50
N PHE A 116 -0.71 -11.86 -3.45
CA PHE A 116 -0.91 -10.74 -4.38
C PHE A 116 -1.37 -9.47 -3.65
N LEU A 117 -2.35 -9.57 -2.74
CA LEU A 117 -2.84 -8.41 -1.98
C LEU A 117 -1.78 -7.85 -1.03
N PHE A 118 -0.89 -8.70 -0.50
CA PHE A 118 0.25 -8.26 0.29
C PHE A 118 1.27 -7.53 -0.58
N LEU A 119 1.61 -8.06 -1.76
CA LEU A 119 2.44 -7.36 -2.73
C LEU A 119 1.83 -6.02 -3.12
N TRP A 120 0.53 -5.96 -3.40
CA TRP A 120 -0.18 -4.72 -3.71
C TRP A 120 -0.05 -3.68 -2.58
N ALA A 121 -0.23 -4.11 -1.33
CA ALA A 121 -0.04 -3.27 -0.15
C ALA A 121 1.40 -2.74 -0.05
N ILE A 122 2.41 -3.58 -0.33
CA ILE A 122 3.81 -3.18 -0.39
C ILE A 122 4.02 -2.15 -1.50
N LEU A 123 3.62 -2.45 -2.75
CA LEU A 123 3.88 -1.59 -3.91
C LEU A 123 3.27 -0.20 -3.75
N THR A 124 2.07 -0.11 -3.18
CA THR A 124 1.37 1.17 -2.98
C THR A 124 1.85 1.98 -1.77
N ASN A 125 2.55 1.38 -0.80
CA ASN A 125 2.96 2.09 0.41
C ASN A 125 4.49 2.15 0.64
N ASP A 126 5.24 1.15 0.15
CA ASP A 126 6.69 1.00 0.28
C ASP A 126 7.39 0.64 -1.05
N GLY A 127 6.67 0.61 -2.17
CA GLY A 127 7.14 0.00 -3.41
C GLY A 127 8.47 0.54 -3.93
N GLU A 128 8.72 1.85 -3.76
CA GLU A 128 9.98 2.45 -4.18
C GLU A 128 11.16 2.04 -3.32
N ILE A 129 10.93 1.71 -2.06
CA ILE A 129 11.97 1.12 -1.22
C ILE A 129 12.11 -0.35 -1.56
N PHE A 130 11.03 -1.12 -1.45
CA PHE A 130 11.05 -2.58 -1.62
C PHE A 130 11.65 -3.01 -2.97
N VAL A 131 11.19 -2.45 -4.09
CA VAL A 131 11.64 -2.91 -5.42
C VAL A 131 13.07 -2.46 -5.70
N ASN A 132 13.49 -1.28 -5.26
CA ASN A 132 14.90 -0.85 -5.45
C ASN A 132 15.86 -1.67 -4.57
N LEU A 133 15.44 -2.10 -3.37
CA LEU A 133 16.23 -3.05 -2.57
C LEU A 133 16.34 -4.42 -3.26
N LEU A 134 15.24 -4.90 -3.85
CA LEU A 134 15.22 -6.14 -4.62
C LEU A 134 16.14 -6.06 -5.86
N LEU A 135 16.10 -4.94 -6.59
CA LEU A 135 16.98 -4.66 -7.73
C LEU A 135 18.45 -4.61 -7.34
N ALA A 136 18.76 -4.06 -6.18
CA ALA A 136 20.10 -3.99 -5.62
C ALA A 136 20.60 -5.32 -5.03
N GLY A 137 19.82 -6.40 -5.11
CA GLY A 137 20.17 -7.69 -4.50
C GLY A 137 20.29 -7.63 -2.97
N PHE A 138 19.71 -6.59 -2.35
CA PHE A 138 19.91 -6.23 -0.95
C PHE A 138 21.39 -6.00 -0.55
N GLU A 139 22.26 -5.67 -1.50
CA GLU A 139 23.68 -5.34 -1.25
C GLU A 139 23.84 -3.87 -0.87
N GLU A 140 24.53 -3.58 0.25
CA GLU A 140 24.52 -2.26 0.88
C GLU A 140 24.92 -1.12 -0.07
N GLN A 141 26.02 -1.28 -0.80
CA GLN A 141 26.49 -0.26 -1.73
C GLN A 141 25.52 -0.09 -2.92
N ALA A 142 25.03 -1.19 -3.49
CA ALA A 142 24.07 -1.15 -4.58
C ALA A 142 22.75 -0.50 -4.13
N ILE A 143 22.32 -0.71 -2.87
CA ILE A 143 21.17 -0.04 -2.27
C ILE A 143 21.41 1.47 -2.21
N LYS A 144 22.57 1.91 -1.70
CA LYS A 144 22.95 3.33 -1.61
C LYS A 144 22.85 3.98 -2.99
N ASP A 145 23.46 3.36 -4.00
CA ASP A 145 23.52 3.88 -5.36
C ASP A 145 22.13 3.94 -6.01
N THR A 146 21.35 2.86 -5.90
CA THR A 146 20.02 2.75 -6.53
C THR A 146 19.03 3.73 -5.92
N LEU A 147 18.95 3.80 -4.58
CA LEU A 147 18.03 4.70 -3.88
C LEU A 147 18.41 6.17 -4.09
N THR A 148 19.70 6.50 -4.09
CA THR A 148 20.19 7.86 -4.33
C THR A 148 19.83 8.30 -5.75
N THR A 149 20.12 7.46 -6.73
CA THR A 149 19.81 7.72 -8.14
C THR A 149 18.31 7.87 -8.40
N MET A 150 17.49 7.05 -7.75
CA MET A 150 16.03 7.17 -7.81
C MET A 150 15.55 8.50 -7.22
N MET A 151 15.99 8.84 -6.00
CA MET A 151 15.56 10.06 -5.33
C MET A 151 16.00 11.34 -6.06
N LEU A 152 17.24 11.38 -6.59
CA LEU A 152 17.73 12.52 -7.39
C LEU A 152 16.87 12.74 -8.63
N ASN A 153 16.59 11.68 -9.38
CA ASN A 153 15.73 11.76 -10.56
C ASN A 153 14.31 12.23 -10.20
N LYS A 154 13.75 11.67 -9.12
CA LYS A 154 12.39 12.01 -8.71
C LYS A 154 12.28 13.46 -8.23
N ARG A 155 13.29 13.97 -7.51
CA ARG A 155 13.41 15.39 -7.16
C ARG A 155 13.47 16.28 -8.40
N MET A 156 14.33 15.94 -9.36
CA MET A 156 14.48 16.69 -10.61
C MET A 156 13.14 16.79 -11.35
N VAL A 157 12.47 15.66 -11.62
CA VAL A 157 11.19 15.64 -12.32
C VAL A 157 10.10 16.38 -11.52
N ALA A 158 10.05 16.20 -10.20
CA ALA A 158 9.05 16.85 -9.37
C ALA A 158 9.23 18.37 -9.31
N THR A 159 10.47 18.85 -9.18
CA THR A 159 10.79 20.28 -9.14
C THR A 159 10.47 20.96 -10.46
N GLU A 160 10.80 20.32 -11.58
CA GLU A 160 10.48 20.83 -12.92
C GLU A 160 8.96 20.96 -13.14
N ALA A 161 8.20 19.96 -12.71
CA ALA A 161 6.75 19.92 -12.90
C ALA A 161 5.98 20.88 -12.00
N LEU A 162 6.38 21.01 -10.72
CA LEU A 162 5.66 21.81 -9.73
C LEU A 162 6.09 23.28 -9.68
N LYS A 163 7.34 23.57 -10.06
CA LYS A 163 7.97 24.90 -10.11
C LYS A 163 8.00 25.65 -8.77
N GLY A 164 9.00 26.50 -8.61
CA GLY A 164 9.14 27.43 -7.48
C GLY A 164 10.04 26.96 -6.34
N LYS A 165 10.86 27.89 -5.82
CA LYS A 165 11.92 27.62 -4.83
C LYS A 165 11.41 27.04 -3.50
N ALA A 166 10.26 27.52 -3.01
CA ALA A 166 9.66 26.99 -1.78
C ALA A 166 9.12 25.56 -1.97
N THR A 167 8.65 25.24 -3.17
CA THR A 167 8.17 23.89 -3.53
C THR A 167 9.35 22.93 -3.67
N GLU A 168 10.43 23.35 -4.32
CA GLU A 168 11.68 22.60 -4.44
C GLU A 168 12.25 22.18 -3.09
N GLN A 169 12.31 23.11 -2.12
CA GLN A 169 12.77 22.78 -0.76
C GLN A 169 11.88 21.72 -0.08
N ARG A 170 10.56 21.78 -0.29
CA ARG A 170 9.62 20.78 0.24
C ARG A 170 9.79 19.42 -0.45
N ILE A 171 9.94 19.42 -1.78
CA ILE A 171 10.19 18.22 -2.58
C ILE A 171 11.47 17.54 -2.10
N ASN A 172 12.57 18.29 -1.94
CA ASN A 172 13.84 17.77 -1.47
C ASN A 172 13.72 17.15 -0.07
N ARG A 173 12.95 17.79 0.82
CA ARG A 173 12.67 17.27 2.16
C ARG A 173 11.83 15.98 2.15
N ILE A 174 10.88 15.86 1.24
CA ILE A 174 9.92 14.73 1.23
C ILE A 174 10.48 13.52 0.50
N ILE A 175 11.11 13.77 -0.65
CA ILE A 175 11.82 12.76 -1.43
C ILE A 175 13.21 12.59 -0.82
N THR A 176 13.24 12.04 0.39
CA THR A 176 14.48 11.68 1.09
C THR A 176 14.22 10.48 1.98
N ILE A 177 15.27 9.75 2.33
CA ILE A 177 15.23 8.77 3.42
C ILE A 177 15.91 9.47 4.59
N GLU A 178 15.14 9.80 5.64
CA GLU A 178 15.65 10.65 6.72
C GLU A 178 16.88 10.04 7.38
N ARG A 179 17.91 10.88 7.64
CA ARG A 179 18.93 10.60 8.67
C ARG A 179 18.19 10.43 9.99
N GLN A 180 18.10 9.21 10.49
CA GLN A 180 17.76 9.03 11.90
C GLN A 180 19.02 9.38 12.70
N GLU A 181 19.13 10.64 13.13
CA GLU A 181 20.07 10.98 14.20
C GLU A 181 19.67 10.14 15.41
N LYS A 182 20.52 9.15 15.72
CA LYS A 182 20.48 8.23 16.85
C LYS A 182 19.20 8.33 17.70
N ASN A 183 18.26 7.40 17.48
CA ASN A 183 17.33 6.99 18.53
C ASN A 183 18.17 6.35 19.65
N VAL A 184 18.83 7.18 20.46
CA VAL A 184 19.21 6.82 21.82
C VAL A 184 17.88 6.48 22.49
N GLY A 185 17.76 5.27 23.04
CA GLY A 185 16.53 4.77 23.64
C GLY A 185 16.05 5.71 24.75
N SER A 186 15.25 6.70 24.39
CA SER A 186 14.61 7.60 25.33
C SER A 186 13.41 6.88 25.90
N LYS A 187 13.58 6.35 27.11
CA LYS A 187 12.49 6.22 28.09
C LYS A 187 11.84 7.61 28.23
N GLY A 188 10.90 7.95 27.36
CA GLY A 188 10.28 9.27 27.32
C GLY A 188 9.13 9.32 26.32
N SER A 189 7.92 9.45 26.86
CA SER A 189 6.64 9.77 26.20
C SER A 189 6.40 9.15 24.81
N GLY A 190 5.61 8.08 24.78
CA GLY A 190 5.22 7.38 23.56
C GLY A 190 4.55 8.25 22.51
N GLN A 191 5.32 8.76 21.56
CA GLN A 191 4.83 9.20 20.25
C GLN A 191 4.74 7.99 19.31
N SER A 192 3.58 7.82 18.68
CA SER A 192 3.32 6.76 17.69
C SER A 192 3.80 7.21 16.31
N ILE A 193 4.10 6.28 15.41
CA ILE A 193 4.35 6.59 14.01
C ILE A 193 3.06 7.15 13.36
N ALA A 194 1.87 6.78 13.83
CA ALA A 194 0.64 7.50 13.51
C ALA A 194 0.60 8.95 14.03
N SER A 195 1.38 9.33 15.07
CA SER A 195 1.61 10.74 15.45
C SER A 195 2.67 11.45 14.60
N LEU A 196 3.47 10.74 13.80
CA LEU A 196 4.23 11.38 12.72
C LEU A 196 3.30 11.80 11.55
N ARG A 197 2.11 11.21 11.42
CA ARG A 197 1.04 11.67 10.52
C ARG A 197 -0.06 12.50 11.22
N ARG A 198 -0.11 12.51 12.56
CA ARG A 198 -0.97 13.39 13.36
C ARG A 198 -0.11 14.31 14.23
N THR A 199 0.03 15.55 13.77
CA THR A 199 0.24 16.73 14.63
C THR A 199 1.37 16.59 15.63
N VAL A 200 2.61 16.67 15.16
CA VAL A 200 3.63 17.41 15.91
C VAL A 200 3.66 18.79 15.27
N GLN A 201 3.51 19.85 16.06
CA GLN A 201 3.81 21.21 15.61
C GLN A 201 5.17 21.14 14.92
N LEU A 202 5.20 21.47 13.63
CA LEU A 202 6.42 21.74 12.89
C LEU A 202 7.35 22.50 13.83
N HIS A 203 8.48 21.90 14.22
CA HIS A 203 9.50 22.60 14.99
C HIS A 203 9.67 23.99 14.37
N ALA A 204 9.24 25.00 15.12
CA ALA A 204 9.36 26.42 14.77
C ALA A 204 10.83 26.86 14.65
N GLU A 205 11.77 25.94 14.90
CA GLU A 205 13.21 26.17 14.89
C GLU A 205 13.86 25.99 13.50
N LEU A 206 13.18 25.40 12.51
CA LEU A 206 13.70 25.33 11.14
C LEU A 206 13.08 26.36 10.18
N THR A 207 12.03 27.07 10.61
CA THR A 207 11.50 28.24 9.89
C THR A 207 12.43 29.46 9.93
N GLY A 208 13.48 29.42 10.75
CA GLY A 208 14.43 30.53 10.94
C GLY A 208 15.58 30.62 9.92
N ARG A 209 15.72 29.69 8.96
CA ARG A 209 16.80 29.74 7.96
C ARG A 209 16.28 29.48 6.56
N LEU A 210 15.54 30.45 6.03
CA LEU A 210 15.18 30.57 4.61
C LEU A 210 16.39 30.84 3.69
N ASN A 211 17.59 31.00 4.25
CA ASN A 211 18.84 31.19 3.52
C ASN A 211 19.85 30.09 3.86
N SER A 212 19.82 28.99 3.11
CA SER A 212 21.05 28.28 2.76
C SER A 212 20.81 27.50 1.48
N ASP A 213 21.57 27.81 0.44
CA ASP A 213 21.76 27.01 -0.77
C ASP A 213 22.42 25.68 -0.39
N LYS A 214 21.66 24.82 0.29
CA LYS A 214 22.04 23.42 0.44
C LYS A 214 21.30 22.67 -0.65
N ASN A 215 22.03 22.29 -1.70
CA ASN A 215 21.78 21.01 -2.32
C ASN A 215 21.64 20.01 -1.17
N TYR A 216 20.43 19.50 -0.96
CA TYR A 216 20.20 18.51 0.08
C TYR A 216 20.86 17.23 -0.40
N ASP A 217 22.14 17.06 -0.08
CA ASP A 217 22.86 15.82 -0.33
C ASP A 217 22.03 14.66 0.22
N ILE A 218 21.91 13.62 -0.59
CA ILE A 218 21.20 12.42 -0.21
C ILE A 218 22.20 11.56 0.55
N ASP A 219 22.03 11.51 1.86
CA ASP A 219 22.81 10.65 2.73
C ASP A 219 21.90 9.63 3.44
N ILE A 220 22.13 8.36 3.15
CA ILE A 220 21.35 7.25 3.70
C ILE A 220 22.10 6.74 4.93
N SER A 221 21.51 6.94 6.12
CA SER A 221 22.14 6.57 7.38
C SER A 221 22.44 5.07 7.49
N GLU A 222 23.56 4.72 8.10
CA GLU A 222 23.92 3.32 8.42
C GLU A 222 22.84 2.59 9.23
N ASP A 223 22.14 3.28 10.14
CA ASP A 223 21.05 2.67 10.91
C ASP A 223 19.86 2.27 10.03
N TYR A 224 19.58 3.02 8.96
CA TYR A 224 18.56 2.65 7.97
C TYR A 224 18.96 1.36 7.25
N LEU A 225 20.20 1.28 6.76
CA LEU A 225 20.73 0.14 6.03
C LEU A 225 20.84 -1.12 6.88
N ARG A 226 21.06 -0.96 8.18
CA ARG A 226 21.03 -2.06 9.14
C ARG A 226 19.61 -2.58 9.41
N LYS A 227 18.60 -1.70 9.39
CA LYS A 227 17.24 -2.03 9.88
C LYS A 227 16.23 -2.36 8.80
N VAL A 228 16.29 -1.69 7.64
CA VAL A 228 15.25 -1.78 6.61
C VAL A 228 15.48 -2.94 5.63
N PRO A 229 16.66 -3.08 5.01
CA PRO A 229 16.92 -4.15 4.03
C PRO A 229 16.60 -5.56 4.52
N PRO A 230 17.02 -6.01 5.73
CA PRO A 230 16.71 -7.36 6.18
C PRO A 230 15.20 -7.64 6.22
N ARG A 231 14.40 -6.66 6.64
CA ARG A 231 12.94 -6.81 6.76
C ARG A 231 12.23 -6.85 5.42
N ARG A 232 12.72 -6.11 4.43
CA ARG A 232 12.19 -6.17 3.06
C ARG A 232 12.64 -7.46 2.36
N ARG A 233 13.82 -7.98 2.70
CA ARG A 233 14.25 -9.32 2.27
C ARG A 233 13.30 -10.40 2.80
N ASP A 234 12.89 -10.32 4.07
CA ASP A 234 11.88 -11.25 4.65
C ASP A 234 10.55 -11.23 3.84
N TRP A 235 10.11 -10.05 3.39
CA TRP A 235 8.92 -9.95 2.52
C TRP A 235 9.15 -10.56 1.15
N ALA A 236 10.32 -10.32 0.54
CA ALA A 236 10.67 -10.91 -0.74
C ALA A 236 10.72 -12.45 -0.67
N VAL A 237 11.24 -13.00 0.44
CA VAL A 237 11.21 -14.44 0.73
C VAL A 237 9.77 -14.94 0.86
N SER A 238 8.93 -14.25 1.64
CA SER A 238 7.53 -14.62 1.84
C SER A 238 6.75 -14.67 0.51
N LEU A 239 7.05 -13.76 -0.42
CA LEU A 239 6.43 -13.68 -1.74
C LEU A 239 7.05 -14.63 -2.79
N GLY A 240 8.10 -15.38 -2.42
CA GLY A 240 8.85 -16.26 -3.32
C GLY A 240 9.70 -15.53 -4.36
N LEU A 241 10.02 -14.26 -4.14
CA LEU A 241 10.86 -13.44 -5.02
C LEU A 241 12.36 -13.58 -4.69
N TRP A 242 12.68 -14.04 -3.49
CA TRP A 242 14.04 -14.20 -2.98
C TRP A 242 14.18 -15.54 -2.24
N GLU A 243 15.33 -16.19 -2.35
CA GLU A 243 15.61 -17.47 -1.68
C GLU A 243 16.96 -17.40 -0.94
N GLY A 244 16.89 -17.26 0.39
CA GLY A 244 18.04 -17.34 1.30
C GLY A 244 19.30 -16.66 0.79
N GLU A 245 20.37 -17.44 0.69
CA GLU A 245 21.68 -17.03 0.15
C GLU A 245 21.79 -17.19 -1.39
N ILE A 246 20.85 -17.93 -2.01
CA ILE A 246 20.82 -18.16 -3.48
C ILE A 246 20.52 -16.86 -4.21
N GLY A 247 19.71 -15.99 -3.61
CA GLY A 247 19.42 -14.66 -4.11
C GLY A 247 18.06 -14.56 -4.80
N LEU A 248 18.01 -13.86 -5.92
CA LEU A 248 16.78 -13.61 -6.66
C LEU A 248 16.27 -14.91 -7.31
N THR A 249 15.00 -15.25 -7.11
CA THR A 249 14.40 -16.45 -7.72
C THR A 249 14.03 -16.21 -9.19
N GLN A 250 13.68 -17.26 -9.94
CA GLN A 250 13.13 -17.09 -11.30
C GLN A 250 11.85 -16.23 -11.29
N LYS A 251 11.00 -16.39 -10.27
CA LYS A 251 9.82 -15.55 -10.07
C LYS A 251 10.23 -14.09 -9.84
N GLY A 252 11.26 -13.84 -9.03
CA GLY A 252 11.86 -12.53 -8.83
C GLY A 252 12.39 -11.90 -10.12
N HIS A 253 13.11 -12.67 -10.94
CA HIS A 253 13.59 -12.21 -12.25
C HIS A 253 12.45 -11.85 -13.19
N ASN A 254 11.43 -12.71 -13.29
CA ASN A 254 10.25 -12.45 -14.11
C ASN A 254 9.52 -11.17 -13.65
N PHE A 255 9.34 -11.02 -12.34
CA PHE A 255 8.72 -9.84 -11.74
C PHE A 255 9.45 -8.55 -12.11
N LEU A 256 10.77 -8.48 -11.92
CA LEU A 256 11.56 -7.29 -12.28
C LEU A 256 11.57 -7.03 -13.79
N ASN A 257 11.61 -8.08 -14.62
CA ASN A 257 11.57 -7.93 -16.07
C ASN A 257 10.23 -7.39 -16.55
N SER A 258 9.12 -7.88 -16.01
CA SER A 258 7.79 -7.36 -16.33
C SER A 258 7.61 -5.91 -15.86
N LEU A 259 8.11 -5.55 -14.67
CA LEU A 259 8.10 -4.14 -14.23
C LEU A 259 8.91 -3.22 -15.17
N ARG A 260 10.02 -3.72 -15.75
CA ARG A 260 10.79 -3.00 -16.76
C ARG A 260 9.99 -2.83 -18.06
N GLN A 261 9.29 -3.87 -18.51
CA GLN A 261 8.43 -3.83 -19.69
C GLN A 261 7.25 -2.86 -19.50
N SER A 262 6.65 -2.81 -18.31
CA SER A 262 5.57 -1.87 -17.97
C SER A 262 6.04 -0.44 -17.69
N GLY A 263 7.35 -0.15 -17.82
CA GLY A 263 7.94 1.18 -17.70
C GLY A 263 8.15 1.69 -16.27
N TYR A 264 8.05 0.82 -15.26
CA TYR A 264 8.33 1.21 -13.86
C TYR A 264 9.82 1.20 -13.53
N ILE A 265 10.60 0.38 -14.24
CA ILE A 265 12.06 0.31 -14.12
C ILE A 265 12.66 0.89 -15.39
N ASP A 266 13.50 1.92 -15.24
CA ASP A 266 14.09 2.60 -16.39
C ASP A 266 15.45 2.02 -16.82
N GLY A 267 16.06 2.64 -17.83
CA GLY A 267 17.36 2.22 -18.38
C GLY A 267 18.54 2.34 -17.41
N GLN A 268 18.37 3.04 -16.28
CA GLN A 268 19.36 3.10 -15.19
C GLN A 268 19.07 2.07 -14.09
N ASN A 269 18.17 1.11 -14.37
CA ASN A 269 17.79 0.03 -13.47
C ASN A 269 17.25 0.50 -12.11
N ARG A 270 16.53 1.63 -12.10
CA ARG A 270 15.82 2.12 -10.92
C ARG A 270 14.31 1.98 -11.08
N PHE A 271 13.65 1.52 -10.02
CA PHE A 271 12.20 1.54 -9.95
C PHE A 271 11.72 2.92 -9.48
N THR A 272 10.84 3.55 -10.25
CA THR A 272 10.17 4.81 -9.87
C THR A 272 8.66 4.62 -9.96
N TYR A 273 7.92 5.01 -8.92
CA TYR A 273 6.47 4.93 -8.95
C TYR A 273 5.82 6.27 -8.64
N TRP A 274 5.18 6.85 -9.65
CA TRP A 274 4.43 8.10 -9.52
C TRP A 274 3.05 7.87 -8.88
N PRO A 275 2.49 8.89 -8.20
CA PRO A 275 1.15 8.79 -7.64
C PRO A 275 0.11 8.53 -8.72
N MET A 276 -0.92 7.76 -8.38
CA MET A 276 -2.06 7.51 -9.26
C MET A 276 -2.90 8.79 -9.45
N ASP A 277 -3.68 8.84 -10.52
CA ASP A 277 -4.56 9.96 -10.87
C ASP A 277 -5.39 10.48 -9.68
N TYR A 278 -6.09 9.59 -8.97
CA TYR A 278 -6.94 9.97 -7.84
C TYR A 278 -6.12 10.42 -6.62
N GLU A 279 -4.89 9.95 -6.46
CA GLU A 279 -3.99 10.38 -5.38
C GLU A 279 -3.53 11.82 -5.62
N LEU A 280 -3.21 12.18 -6.88
CA LEU A 280 -2.89 13.54 -7.29
C LEU A 280 -4.06 14.48 -7.04
N VAL A 281 -5.28 14.12 -7.50
CA VAL A 281 -6.50 14.92 -7.29
C VAL A 281 -6.78 15.12 -5.80
N ARG A 282 -6.65 14.07 -4.99
CA ARG A 282 -6.86 14.13 -3.54
C ARG A 282 -5.88 15.10 -2.86
N SER A 283 -4.65 15.18 -3.35
CA SER A 283 -3.64 16.14 -2.90
C SER A 283 -3.77 17.54 -3.51
N GLY A 284 -4.80 17.79 -4.33
CA GLY A 284 -5.01 19.08 -4.99
C GLY A 284 -4.08 19.34 -6.17
N LEU A 285 -3.45 18.30 -6.72
CA LEU A 285 -2.57 18.37 -7.89
C LEU A 285 -3.31 17.94 -9.16
N ARG A 286 -2.84 18.41 -10.31
CA ARG A 286 -3.37 17.99 -11.62
C ARG A 286 -2.94 16.53 -11.91
N PRO A 287 -3.84 15.67 -12.41
CA PRO A 287 -3.49 14.28 -12.72
C PRO A 287 -2.36 14.14 -13.72
N ASN A 288 -2.22 15.08 -14.66
CA ASN A 288 -1.23 15.01 -15.72
C ASN A 288 0.10 15.71 -15.40
N ILE A 289 0.35 16.06 -14.14
CA ILE A 289 1.48 16.91 -13.76
C ILE A 289 2.86 16.26 -14.03
N PHE A 290 2.93 14.93 -14.02
CA PHE A 290 4.13 14.16 -14.32
C PHE A 290 4.03 13.40 -15.66
N GLY A 291 3.15 13.85 -16.57
CA GLY A 291 2.76 13.10 -17.77
C GLY A 291 1.43 12.34 -17.57
N GLU A 292 1.17 11.34 -18.40
CA GLU A 292 -0.05 10.52 -18.27
C GLU A 292 0.00 9.66 -16.99
N ALA A 293 -0.75 10.04 -15.96
CA ALA A 293 -0.83 9.27 -14.73
C ALA A 293 -1.62 7.98 -14.95
N LYS A 294 -1.04 6.85 -14.53
CA LYS A 294 -1.74 5.57 -14.53
C LYS A 294 -2.87 5.60 -13.49
N GLY A 295 -4.06 5.16 -13.91
CA GLY A 295 -5.18 4.91 -13.00
C GLY A 295 -4.93 3.68 -12.12
N LEU A 296 -5.76 3.55 -11.07
CA LEU A 296 -5.72 2.43 -10.13
C LEU A 296 -5.78 1.07 -10.84
N TRP A 297 -6.71 0.90 -11.78
CA TRP A 297 -6.91 -0.37 -12.49
C TRP A 297 -5.67 -0.76 -13.30
N ASN A 298 -5.12 0.16 -14.09
CA ASN A 298 -3.96 -0.11 -14.92
C ASN A 298 -2.74 -0.51 -14.08
N CYS A 299 -2.53 0.16 -12.93
CA CYS A 299 -1.46 -0.22 -12.01
C CYS A 299 -1.66 -1.65 -11.46
N LEU A 300 -2.88 -2.01 -11.09
CA LEU A 300 -3.18 -3.35 -10.59
C LEU A 300 -2.94 -4.43 -11.66
N VAL A 301 -3.38 -4.18 -12.90
CA VAL A 301 -3.17 -5.09 -14.03
C VAL A 301 -1.67 -5.24 -14.34
N ASP A 302 -0.92 -4.15 -14.36
CA ASP A 302 0.54 -4.20 -14.56
C ASP A 302 1.23 -5.04 -13.47
N PHE A 303 0.84 -4.85 -12.20
CA PHE A 303 1.45 -5.57 -11.09
C PHE A 303 1.01 -7.04 -11.00
N SER A 304 -0.22 -7.38 -11.36
CA SER A 304 -0.67 -8.78 -11.44
C SER A 304 -0.01 -9.52 -12.59
N ALA A 305 0.15 -8.86 -13.75
CA ALA A 305 0.93 -9.39 -14.85
C ALA A 305 2.39 -9.60 -14.44
N ALA A 306 2.99 -8.65 -13.72
CA ALA A 306 4.37 -8.79 -13.26
C ALA A 306 4.56 -9.92 -12.23
N PHE A 307 3.65 -10.07 -11.28
CA PHE A 307 3.81 -11.05 -10.20
C PHE A 307 3.41 -12.47 -10.59
N GLY A 308 2.39 -12.59 -11.43
CA GLY A 308 1.68 -13.84 -11.69
C GLY A 308 1.48 -14.19 -13.15
N ASN A 309 1.95 -13.36 -14.09
CA ASN A 309 1.62 -13.45 -15.52
C ASN A 309 0.10 -13.43 -15.81
N ALA A 310 -0.70 -12.89 -14.89
CA ALA A 310 -2.14 -12.76 -15.07
C ALA A 310 -2.43 -11.70 -16.15
N GLN A 311 -3.18 -12.08 -17.18
CA GLN A 311 -3.58 -11.18 -18.26
C GLN A 311 -5.05 -10.77 -18.10
N ALA A 312 -5.36 -9.52 -18.43
CA ALA A 312 -6.74 -9.06 -18.53
C ALA A 312 -7.39 -9.54 -19.83
N THR A 313 -8.63 -10.02 -19.75
CA THR A 313 -9.41 -10.37 -20.94
C THR A 313 -9.99 -9.12 -21.59
N SER A 314 -9.96 -9.08 -22.92
CA SER A 314 -10.48 -7.97 -23.72
C SER A 314 -11.94 -8.15 -24.15
N LYS A 315 -12.73 -9.03 -23.50
CA LYS A 315 -14.10 -9.37 -23.94
C LYS A 315 -15.16 -8.94 -22.90
N PRO A 316 -15.75 -7.75 -23.03
CA PRO A 316 -16.70 -7.20 -22.06
C PRO A 316 -18.18 -7.60 -22.26
N GLU A 317 -18.57 -8.28 -23.35
CA GLU A 317 -19.99 -8.53 -23.64
C GLU A 317 -20.57 -9.80 -23.00
N ASP A 318 -19.81 -10.90 -22.90
CA ASP A 318 -20.27 -12.16 -22.27
C ASP A 318 -20.10 -12.18 -20.73
N ASP A 319 -19.41 -11.18 -20.15
CA ASP A 319 -18.98 -11.18 -18.74
C ASP A 319 -19.70 -10.15 -17.85
N GLN A 320 -20.68 -9.40 -18.36
CA GLN A 320 -21.35 -8.34 -17.58
C GLN A 320 -22.13 -8.89 -16.38
N ASP A 321 -22.88 -9.96 -16.57
CA ASP A 321 -23.64 -10.60 -15.49
C ASP A 321 -22.72 -11.19 -14.43
N ALA A 322 -21.64 -11.87 -14.86
CA ALA A 322 -20.62 -12.39 -13.95
C ALA A 322 -19.96 -11.27 -13.13
N MET A 323 -19.69 -10.12 -13.74
CA MET A 323 -19.14 -8.95 -13.06
C MET A 323 -20.14 -8.36 -12.04
N VAL A 324 -21.41 -8.22 -12.41
CA VAL A 324 -22.44 -7.71 -11.51
C VAL A 324 -22.63 -8.64 -10.31
N GLU A 325 -22.66 -9.96 -10.53
CA GLU A 325 -22.72 -10.95 -9.44
C GLU A 325 -21.48 -10.88 -8.55
N LEU A 326 -20.28 -10.79 -9.14
CA LEU A 326 -19.05 -10.60 -8.37
C LEU A 326 -19.11 -9.34 -7.49
N ILE A 327 -19.57 -8.20 -8.02
CA ILE A 327 -19.76 -6.97 -7.22
C ILE A 327 -20.79 -7.19 -6.11
N LYS A 328 -21.90 -7.88 -6.39
CA LYS A 328 -22.92 -8.20 -5.37
C LYS A 328 -22.34 -9.03 -4.24
N ASP A 329 -21.56 -10.06 -4.57
CA ASP A 329 -20.91 -10.93 -3.59
C ASP A 329 -19.87 -10.17 -2.77
N MET A 330 -19.00 -9.38 -3.41
CA MET A 330 -18.06 -8.50 -2.70
C MET A 330 -18.78 -7.53 -1.75
N MET A 331 -19.88 -6.91 -2.19
CA MET A 331 -20.67 -6.00 -1.36
C MET A 331 -21.38 -6.71 -0.21
N LYS A 332 -21.85 -7.94 -0.41
CA LYS A 332 -22.47 -8.77 0.63
C LYS A 332 -21.47 -9.07 1.74
N VAL A 333 -20.26 -9.54 1.38
CA VAL A 333 -19.19 -9.78 2.35
C VAL A 333 -18.79 -8.48 3.04
N PHE A 334 -18.51 -7.41 2.29
CA PHE A 334 -18.12 -6.12 2.84
C PHE A 334 -19.10 -5.58 3.88
N ARG A 335 -20.41 -5.69 3.63
CA ARG A 335 -21.49 -5.27 4.55
C ARG A 335 -21.63 -6.16 5.77
N SER A 336 -21.27 -7.44 5.67
CA SER A 336 -21.29 -8.37 6.81
C SER A 336 -20.14 -8.12 7.80
N LEU A 337 -19.07 -7.47 7.35
CA LEU A 337 -17.90 -7.13 8.13
C LEU A 337 -18.05 -5.78 8.85
N HIS A 338 -17.32 -5.61 9.96
CA HIS A 338 -17.30 -4.43 10.82
C HIS A 338 -18.70 -4.04 11.30
N VAL A 339 -19.37 -4.99 11.96
CA VAL A 339 -20.79 -4.94 12.35
C VAL A 339 -21.13 -3.64 13.10
N ARG A 340 -20.24 -3.17 13.99
CA ARG A 340 -20.44 -1.92 14.75
C ARG A 340 -20.59 -0.67 13.86
N LYS A 341 -20.14 -0.73 12.59
CA LYS A 341 -20.19 0.39 11.63
C LYS A 341 -20.85 0.02 10.30
N ILE A 342 -21.74 -0.95 10.31
CA ILE A 342 -22.47 -1.43 9.12
C ILE A 342 -23.14 -0.28 8.33
N MET A 343 -23.61 0.76 9.03
CA MET A 343 -24.24 1.93 8.40
C MET A 343 -23.30 2.71 7.45
N LEU A 344 -21.98 2.62 7.66
CA LEU A 344 -20.96 3.26 6.82
C LEU A 344 -20.60 2.43 5.58
N ARG A 345 -21.08 1.18 5.48
CA ARG A 345 -20.71 0.21 4.43
C ARG A 345 -21.74 0.07 3.33
N ARG A 346 -22.37 1.19 2.95
CA ARG A 346 -23.41 1.20 1.90
C ARG A 346 -22.82 1.06 0.50
N GLU A 347 -21.62 1.60 0.31
CA GLU A 347 -20.89 1.65 -0.96
C GLU A 347 -19.54 0.97 -0.79
N LEU A 348 -19.10 0.22 -1.81
CA LEU A 348 -17.83 -0.49 -1.83
C LEU A 348 -16.77 0.34 -2.58
N PRO A 349 -15.74 0.89 -1.91
CA PRO A 349 -14.68 1.64 -2.57
C PRO A 349 -13.97 0.85 -3.69
N ILE A 350 -13.61 1.53 -4.79
CA ILE A 350 -12.83 0.88 -5.87
C ILE A 350 -11.43 0.45 -5.43
N THR A 351 -10.87 1.12 -4.40
CA THR A 351 -9.61 0.73 -3.74
C THR A 351 -9.71 -0.59 -2.99
N ILE A 352 -10.92 -1.15 -2.85
CA ILE A 352 -11.17 -2.49 -2.29
C ILE A 352 -11.62 -3.42 -3.42
N ALA A 353 -12.63 -3.02 -4.19
CA ALA A 353 -13.22 -3.86 -5.24
C ALA A 353 -12.21 -4.28 -6.33
N TYR A 354 -11.39 -3.36 -6.83
CA TYR A 354 -10.46 -3.66 -7.93
C TYR A 354 -9.34 -4.61 -7.50
N PRO A 355 -8.64 -4.39 -6.36
CA PRO A 355 -7.67 -5.37 -5.88
C PRO A 355 -8.29 -6.74 -5.61
N VAL A 356 -9.50 -6.81 -5.05
CA VAL A 356 -10.20 -8.08 -4.81
C VAL A 356 -10.46 -8.83 -6.10
N ALA A 357 -11.04 -8.18 -7.11
CA ALA A 357 -11.35 -8.84 -8.38
C ALA A 357 -10.11 -9.42 -9.06
N ILE A 358 -9.00 -8.68 -9.02
CA ILE A 358 -7.73 -9.15 -9.57
C ILE A 358 -7.15 -10.29 -8.74
N ALA A 359 -7.20 -10.20 -7.40
CA ALA A 359 -6.73 -11.25 -6.51
C ALA A 359 -7.50 -12.57 -6.71
N LEU A 360 -8.82 -12.50 -6.86
CA LEU A 360 -9.67 -13.65 -7.15
C LEU A 360 -9.32 -14.29 -8.49
N SER A 361 -9.25 -13.47 -9.54
CA SER A 361 -8.90 -13.95 -10.90
C SER A 361 -7.51 -14.59 -10.91
N TYR A 362 -6.54 -13.95 -10.24
CA TYR A 362 -5.18 -14.47 -10.10
C TYR A 362 -5.13 -15.80 -9.35
N ALA A 363 -5.82 -15.90 -8.21
CA ALA A 363 -5.83 -17.11 -7.38
C ALA A 363 -6.47 -18.30 -8.10
N GLN A 364 -7.54 -18.06 -8.86
CA GLN A 364 -8.26 -19.10 -9.60
C GLN A 364 -7.64 -19.39 -10.98
N ASN A 365 -6.53 -18.72 -11.33
CA ASN A 365 -5.92 -18.78 -12.67
C ASN A 365 -6.92 -18.50 -13.80
N HIS A 366 -7.83 -17.56 -13.55
CA HIS A 366 -8.80 -17.06 -14.51
C HIS A 366 -8.31 -15.74 -15.10
N ALA A 367 -8.84 -15.38 -16.27
CA ALA A 367 -8.58 -14.07 -16.84
C ALA A 367 -9.16 -12.96 -15.95
N ILE A 368 -8.46 -11.83 -15.88
CA ILE A 368 -8.93 -10.67 -15.11
C ILE A 368 -10.11 -10.04 -15.83
N LEU A 369 -11.28 -10.07 -15.19
CA LEU A 369 -12.47 -9.34 -15.64
C LEU A 369 -12.22 -7.84 -15.61
N ASP A 370 -12.43 -7.14 -16.73
CA ASP A 370 -12.29 -5.67 -16.81
C ASP A 370 -13.46 -4.96 -16.11
N LEU A 371 -13.35 -4.86 -14.78
CA LEU A 371 -14.35 -4.20 -13.94
C LEU A 371 -14.65 -2.78 -14.40
N PRO A 372 -13.66 -1.88 -14.64
CA PRO A 372 -13.94 -0.54 -15.14
C PRO A 372 -14.74 -0.51 -16.43
N ALA A 373 -14.37 -1.30 -17.44
CA ALA A 373 -15.08 -1.34 -18.72
C ALA A 373 -16.52 -1.85 -18.53
N ALA A 374 -16.70 -2.91 -17.75
CA ALA A 374 -18.02 -3.49 -17.48
C ALA A 374 -18.90 -2.52 -16.67
N ILE A 375 -18.36 -1.82 -15.68
CA ILE A 375 -19.08 -0.77 -14.92
C ILE A 375 -19.52 0.37 -15.85
N LEU A 376 -18.65 0.80 -16.76
CA LEU A 376 -18.98 1.85 -17.73
C LEU A 376 -20.10 1.40 -18.68
N ALA A 377 -20.09 0.13 -19.11
CA ALA A 377 -21.16 -0.45 -19.93
C ALA A 377 -22.49 -0.48 -19.16
N GLU A 378 -22.50 -0.96 -17.92
CA GLU A 378 -23.69 -0.97 -17.03
C GLU A 378 -24.26 0.44 -16.79
N GLN A 379 -23.42 1.46 -16.69
CA GLN A 379 -23.87 2.85 -16.50
C GLN A 379 -24.50 3.45 -17.77
N LYS A 380 -24.07 3.01 -18.95
CA LYS A 380 -24.59 3.43 -20.26
C LYS A 380 -25.84 2.66 -20.67
N GLY A 381 -26.00 1.41 -20.21
CA GLY A 381 -27.13 0.55 -20.49
C GLY A 381 -28.46 0.99 -19.86
N GLU A 382 -29.55 0.35 -20.30
CA GLU A 382 -30.90 0.63 -19.83
C GLU A 382 -31.14 0.12 -18.40
N GLN A 383 -30.64 -1.08 -18.09
CA GLN A 383 -30.72 -1.70 -16.76
C GLN A 383 -29.47 -1.37 -15.94
N ARG A 384 -29.46 -0.20 -15.29
CA ARG A 384 -28.31 0.26 -14.48
C ARG A 384 -28.23 -0.47 -13.14
N ARG A 385 -27.73 -1.70 -13.08
CA ARG A 385 -27.68 -2.51 -11.84
C ARG A 385 -26.60 -2.06 -10.87
N VAL A 386 -25.50 -1.53 -11.39
CA VAL A 386 -24.37 -1.00 -10.62
C VAL A 386 -24.19 0.49 -10.90
N ALA A 387 -23.80 1.26 -9.88
CA ALA A 387 -23.42 2.66 -10.03
C ALA A 387 -22.08 2.95 -9.35
N LEU A 388 -21.16 3.53 -10.12
CA LEU A 388 -19.94 4.14 -9.63
C LEU A 388 -20.19 5.61 -9.29
N ARG A 389 -19.97 5.96 -8.03
CA ARG A 389 -20.01 7.34 -7.53
C ARG A 389 -18.59 7.85 -7.34
N GLN A 390 -18.32 9.04 -7.86
CA GLN A 390 -17.01 9.68 -7.72
C GLN A 390 -16.73 10.03 -6.25
N SER A 391 -15.53 9.74 -5.79
CA SER A 391 -15.10 9.98 -4.41
C SER A 391 -13.71 10.59 -4.40
N ARG A 392 -13.56 11.79 -3.82
CA ARG A 392 -12.25 12.42 -3.66
C ARG A 392 -11.27 11.61 -2.79
N ARG A 393 -11.77 10.69 -1.96
CA ARG A 393 -10.92 9.92 -1.03
C ARG A 393 -10.40 8.62 -1.64
N THR A 394 -11.22 7.95 -2.44
CA THR A 394 -10.99 6.59 -2.95
C THR A 394 -11.00 6.51 -4.47
N GLY A 395 -11.06 7.65 -5.18
CA GLY A 395 -11.34 7.72 -6.62
C GLY A 395 -12.82 7.48 -6.93
N GLY A 396 -13.40 6.41 -6.39
CA GLY A 396 -14.82 6.12 -6.50
C GLY A 396 -15.30 5.07 -5.50
N ALA A 397 -16.62 4.85 -5.50
CA ALA A 397 -17.27 3.79 -4.74
C ALA A 397 -18.47 3.23 -5.51
N LEU A 398 -18.66 1.91 -5.41
CA LEU A 398 -19.67 1.13 -6.09
C LEU A 398 -20.91 0.98 -5.20
N SER A 399 -22.07 1.06 -5.84
CA SER A 399 -23.37 0.85 -5.20
C SER A 399 -24.26 -0.02 -6.09
N ILE A 400 -24.96 -0.98 -5.49
CA ILE A 400 -26.00 -1.76 -6.17
C ILE A 400 -27.28 -0.93 -6.18
N LYS A 401 -27.88 -0.78 -7.37
CA LYS A 401 -29.21 -0.19 -7.49
C LYS A 401 -30.28 -1.24 -7.19
N ARG A 402 -31.33 -0.80 -6.52
CA ARG A 402 -32.50 -1.63 -6.21
C ARG A 402 -33.45 -1.66 -7.39
#